data_AF-A0A2W2EUF4-F1
#
_entry.id   AF-A0A2W2EUF4-F1
#
_cell.length_a   1.000
_cell.length_b   1.000
_cell.length_c   1.000
_cell.angle_alpha   90.00
_cell.angle_beta   90.00
_cell.angle_gamma   90.00
#
_symmetry.space_group_name_H-M   'P 1'
#
loop_
_entity.id
_entity.type
_entity.pdbx_description
1 polymer ?
#
loop_
_entity_poly.entity_id
_entity_poly.type
_entity_poly.pdbx_seq_one_letter_code
_entity_poly.pdbx_strand_id
1 'polypeptide(L)'
;MAEVTAHSTPAEIDTRLIKLWLTYAHNRAIADSDRIAASIRDTANQAARDAAEQAEPLEAAYRERLWNRWWWVPNGHLHREGECSTLYASTDRNLTAAASGMDDAQVVERYGWHVCTVCVPNAPVLDGFRTPGTYATAEADAKGICLNKTPARVNRRYATPYGSCGDCDAHGIAVTSLGNLRQHPHARKAADTARKARIEDPKLIGTATGEVLKVDGWEIKTRRTAEIDWVRHMENGDERGWASNQEWQAEQRGFARQIAEALAAKDRVTVEEIEARLMPKVDAKIRKFQREMAKANH
;
A
#
# COMPACT_ATOMS: atom_id res chain seq x y z
N MET A 1 29.94 3.04 -42.95
CA MET A 1 28.91 2.16 -42.37
C MET A 1 29.57 0.84 -42.06
N ALA A 2 29.58 0.38 -40.80
CA ALA A 2 30.25 -0.89 -40.49
C ALA A 2 29.32 -2.05 -40.89
N GLU A 3 29.70 -2.72 -41.97
CA GLU A 3 28.98 -3.77 -42.67
C GLU A 3 28.65 -4.97 -41.75
N VAL A 4 27.53 -5.65 -41.99
CA VAL A 4 27.27 -6.95 -41.37
C VAL A 4 28.21 -7.94 -42.00
N THR A 5 29.21 -8.39 -41.24
CA THR A 5 30.16 -9.37 -41.77
C THR A 5 29.59 -10.79 -41.60
N ALA A 6 30.05 -11.74 -42.42
CA ALA A 6 29.73 -13.15 -42.24
C ALA A 6 30.10 -13.68 -40.83
N HIS A 7 31.04 -13.01 -40.15
CA HIS A 7 31.54 -13.39 -38.83
C HIS A 7 30.85 -12.66 -37.67
N SER A 8 29.95 -11.71 -37.92
CA SER A 8 29.25 -11.00 -36.85
C SER A 8 28.35 -11.96 -36.07
N THR A 9 28.53 -12.00 -34.75
CA THR A 9 27.74 -12.85 -33.86
C THR A 9 26.32 -12.32 -33.69
N PRO A 10 25.33 -13.17 -33.36
CA PRO A 10 23.98 -12.75 -33.02
C PRO A 10 23.91 -11.60 -32.00
N ALA A 11 24.72 -11.68 -30.94
CA ALA A 11 24.77 -10.66 -29.89
C ALA A 11 25.30 -9.31 -30.39
N GLU A 12 26.32 -9.30 -31.26
CA GLU A 12 26.83 -8.07 -31.87
C GLU A 12 25.81 -7.45 -32.83
N ILE A 13 25.15 -8.28 -33.65
CA ILE A 13 24.11 -7.84 -34.58
C ILE A 13 22.97 -7.18 -33.79
N ASP A 14 22.42 -7.88 -32.80
CA ASP A 14 21.29 -7.36 -32.02
C ASP A 14 21.69 -6.17 -31.13
N THR A 15 22.94 -6.09 -30.64
CA THR A 15 23.44 -4.91 -29.93
C THR A 15 23.40 -3.66 -30.82
N ARG A 16 23.76 -3.81 -32.09
CA ARG A 16 23.75 -2.71 -33.06
C ARG A 16 22.32 -2.37 -33.47
N LEU A 17 21.48 -3.38 -33.66
CA LEU A 17 20.06 -3.23 -33.96
C LEU A 17 19.34 -2.44 -32.86
N ILE A 18 19.56 -2.77 -31.59
CA ILE A 18 18.98 -2.06 -30.44
C ILE A 18 19.34 -0.57 -30.49
N LYS A 19 20.61 -0.23 -30.78
CA LYS A 19 21.02 1.18 -30.89
C LYS A 19 20.26 1.91 -31.99
N LEU A 20 20.12 1.29 -33.16
CA LEU A 20 19.38 1.86 -34.29
C LEU A 20 17.89 2.00 -33.98
N TRP A 21 17.28 1.03 -33.32
CA TRP A 21 15.90 1.11 -32.86
C TRP A 21 15.68 2.23 -31.84
N LEU A 22 16.60 2.41 -30.88
CA LEU A 22 16.54 3.53 -29.94
C LEU A 22 16.68 4.88 -30.65
N THR A 23 17.60 4.98 -31.61
CA THR A 23 17.74 6.17 -32.46
C THR A 23 16.46 6.44 -33.25
N TYR A 24 15.86 5.42 -33.86
CA TYR A 24 14.60 5.53 -34.59
C TYR A 24 13.48 6.03 -33.67
N ALA A 25 13.26 5.36 -32.53
CA ALA A 25 12.19 5.69 -31.59
C ALA A 25 12.33 7.12 -31.03
N HIS A 26 13.55 7.51 -30.66
CA HIS A 26 13.84 8.86 -30.17
C HIS A 26 13.51 9.93 -31.23
N ASN A 27 13.95 9.73 -32.47
CA ASN A 27 13.71 10.69 -33.55
C ASN A 27 12.24 10.72 -33.99
N ARG A 28 11.52 9.59 -33.97
CA ARG A 28 10.07 9.57 -34.19
C ARG A 28 9.33 10.35 -33.10
N ALA A 29 9.70 10.17 -31.83
CA ALA A 29 9.10 10.91 -30.73
C ALA A 29 9.34 12.43 -30.85
N ILE A 30 10.51 12.86 -31.33
CA ILE A 30 10.76 14.27 -31.65
C ILE A 30 9.86 14.73 -32.79
N ALA A 31 9.82 13.99 -33.91
CA ALA A 31 9.07 14.36 -35.10
C ALA A 31 7.56 14.48 -34.86
N ASP A 32 7.01 13.62 -33.99
CA ASP A 32 5.60 13.61 -33.60
C ASP A 32 5.24 14.74 -32.61
N SER A 33 6.21 15.55 -32.17
CA SER A 33 5.95 16.71 -31.32
C SER A 33 5.33 17.88 -32.12
N ASP A 34 4.21 18.41 -31.62
CA ASP A 34 3.54 19.57 -32.22
C ASP A 34 4.25 20.90 -31.95
N ARG A 35 5.21 20.93 -31.01
CA ARG A 35 5.82 22.16 -30.49
C ARG A 35 7.17 22.53 -31.13
N ILE A 36 7.63 21.77 -32.13
CA ILE A 36 8.95 21.98 -32.75
C ILE A 36 8.84 22.64 -34.12
N ALA A 37 9.90 23.34 -34.52
CA ALA A 37 10.01 23.92 -35.85
C ALA A 37 10.02 22.84 -36.93
N ALA A 38 9.46 23.15 -38.11
CA ALA A 38 9.38 22.21 -39.23
C ALA A 38 10.75 21.63 -39.64
N SER A 39 11.81 22.44 -39.66
CA SER A 39 13.17 21.97 -39.96
C SER A 39 13.71 20.94 -38.97
N ILE A 40 13.38 21.07 -37.68
CA ILE A 40 13.75 20.09 -36.65
C ILE A 40 12.98 18.78 -36.88
N ARG A 41 11.68 18.89 -37.19
CA ARG A 41 10.84 17.73 -37.51
C ARG A 41 11.37 16.98 -38.74
N ASP A 42 11.75 17.70 -39.80
CA ASP A 42 12.29 17.12 -41.02
C ASP A 42 13.63 16.42 -40.77
N THR A 43 14.51 17.06 -39.99
CA THR A 43 15.79 16.46 -39.58
C THR A 43 15.57 15.18 -38.78
N ALA A 44 14.63 15.20 -37.83
CA ALA A 44 14.31 14.02 -37.02
C ALA A 44 13.69 12.90 -37.89
N ASN A 45 12.79 13.23 -38.82
CA ASN A 45 12.24 12.25 -39.77
C ASN A 45 13.32 11.63 -40.65
N GLN A 46 14.29 12.43 -41.14
CA GLN A 46 15.41 11.90 -41.91
C GLN A 46 16.28 10.97 -41.07
N ALA A 47 16.66 11.37 -39.86
CA ALA A 47 17.45 10.52 -38.96
C ALA A 47 16.73 9.21 -38.59
N ALA A 48 15.41 9.24 -38.43
CA ALA A 48 14.62 8.02 -38.25
C ALA A 48 14.66 7.11 -39.48
N ARG A 49 14.53 7.65 -40.70
CA ARG A 49 14.64 6.87 -41.94
C ARG A 49 16.03 6.26 -42.09
N ASP A 50 17.08 7.03 -41.86
CA ASP A 50 18.47 6.56 -41.95
C ASP A 50 18.75 5.43 -40.95
N ALA A 51 18.18 5.52 -39.74
CA ALA A 51 18.30 4.47 -38.73
C ALA A 51 17.55 3.19 -39.14
N ALA A 52 16.36 3.32 -39.74
CA ALA A 52 15.59 2.19 -40.24
C ALA A 52 16.29 1.50 -41.42
N GLU A 53 16.83 2.26 -42.37
CA GLU A 53 17.59 1.75 -43.51
C GLU A 53 18.85 0.99 -43.05
N GLN A 54 19.54 1.51 -42.03
CA GLN A 54 20.69 0.83 -41.42
C GLN A 54 20.32 -0.42 -40.62
N ALA A 55 19.10 -0.47 -40.05
CA ALA A 55 18.62 -1.62 -39.29
C ALA A 55 18.25 -2.80 -40.22
N GLU A 56 17.79 -2.50 -41.43
CA GLU A 56 17.30 -3.50 -42.38
C GLU A 56 18.31 -4.62 -42.71
N PRO A 57 19.60 -4.38 -43.01
CA PRO A 57 20.56 -5.47 -43.25
C PRO A 57 20.83 -6.32 -42.00
N LEU A 58 20.71 -5.76 -40.79
CA LEU A 58 20.83 -6.52 -39.54
C LEU A 58 19.63 -7.44 -39.36
N GLU A 59 18.44 -6.94 -39.68
CA GLU A 59 17.21 -7.74 -39.65
C GLU A 59 17.15 -8.78 -40.77
N ALA A 60 17.70 -8.48 -41.95
CA ALA A 60 17.88 -9.45 -43.01
C ALA A 60 18.77 -10.60 -42.57
N ALA A 61 19.90 -10.30 -41.90
CA ALA A 61 20.77 -11.33 -41.34
C ALA A 61 20.05 -12.20 -40.29
N TYR A 62 19.19 -11.59 -39.46
CA TYR A 62 18.34 -12.33 -38.53
C TYR A 62 17.36 -13.26 -39.26
N ARG A 63 16.66 -12.76 -40.29
CA ARG A 63 15.72 -13.57 -41.07
C ARG A 63 16.41 -14.71 -41.82
N GLU A 64 17.67 -14.55 -42.19
CA GLU A 64 18.46 -15.59 -42.86
C GLU A 64 18.94 -16.67 -41.89
N ARG A 65 19.44 -16.29 -40.70
CA ARG A 65 20.10 -17.22 -39.76
C ARG A 65 19.19 -17.70 -38.64
N LEU A 66 18.07 -17.01 -38.38
CA LEU A 66 17.03 -17.34 -37.40
C LEU A 66 17.57 -17.74 -36.01
N TRP A 67 18.48 -16.95 -35.44
CA TRP A 67 18.97 -17.21 -34.09
C TRP A 67 17.91 -16.90 -33.02
N ASN A 68 18.01 -17.52 -31.85
CA ASN A 68 17.09 -17.22 -30.76
C ASN A 68 17.22 -15.76 -30.29
N ARG A 69 16.11 -15.03 -30.26
CA ARG A 69 16.01 -13.71 -29.63
C ARG A 69 15.27 -13.80 -28.29
N TRP A 70 15.85 -13.14 -27.30
CA TRP A 70 15.32 -13.12 -25.94
C TRP A 70 14.90 -11.71 -25.55
N TRP A 71 13.73 -11.59 -24.94
CA TRP A 71 13.07 -10.32 -24.64
C TRP A 71 12.87 -10.17 -23.14
N TRP A 72 13.46 -9.11 -22.57
CA TRP A 72 13.31 -8.76 -21.17
C TRP A 72 12.08 -7.90 -20.94
N VAL A 73 11.20 -8.35 -20.06
CA VAL A 73 10.05 -7.57 -19.57
C VAL A 73 10.47 -6.84 -18.29
N PRO A 74 10.37 -5.50 -18.21
CA PRO A 74 10.65 -4.76 -16.98
C PRO A 74 9.82 -5.28 -15.81
N ASN A 75 10.46 -5.54 -14.66
CA ASN A 75 9.87 -6.15 -13.47
C ASN A 75 9.25 -7.55 -13.71
N GLY A 76 9.68 -8.26 -14.76
CA GLY A 76 9.15 -9.56 -15.14
C GLY A 76 10.26 -10.58 -15.43
N HIS A 77 10.04 -11.36 -16.49
CA HIS A 77 10.93 -12.44 -16.91
C HIS A 77 11.55 -12.17 -18.28
N LEU A 78 12.56 -12.97 -18.61
CA LEU A 78 13.14 -13.11 -19.93
C LEU A 78 12.32 -14.13 -20.73
N HIS A 79 11.80 -13.71 -21.88
CA HIS A 79 10.95 -14.52 -22.76
C HIS A 79 11.67 -14.89 -24.05
N ARG A 80 11.39 -16.10 -24.54
CA ARG A 80 11.77 -16.53 -25.89
C ARG A 80 10.81 -15.93 -26.91
N GLU A 81 11.34 -15.36 -28.00
CA GLU A 81 10.61 -14.95 -29.22
C GLU A 81 9.49 -13.90 -29.07
N GLY A 82 9.25 -13.35 -27.87
CA GLY A 82 8.32 -12.24 -27.65
C GLY A 82 6.83 -12.62 -27.71
N GLU A 83 6.44 -13.76 -28.26
CA GLU A 83 5.03 -14.16 -28.46
C GLU A 83 4.49 -15.12 -27.38
N CYS A 84 5.05 -15.09 -26.18
CA CYS A 84 4.59 -15.93 -25.08
C CYS A 84 3.14 -15.61 -24.70
N SER A 85 2.31 -16.63 -24.46
CA SER A 85 0.89 -16.49 -24.09
C SER A 85 0.65 -15.74 -22.77
N THR A 86 1.68 -15.56 -21.94
CA THR A 86 1.61 -14.76 -20.71
C THR A 86 1.84 -13.27 -20.94
N LEU A 87 2.23 -12.87 -22.15
CA LEU A 87 2.47 -11.48 -22.51
C LEU A 87 1.19 -10.87 -23.09
N TYR A 88 0.85 -9.67 -22.64
CA TYR A 88 -0.23 -8.89 -23.25
C TYR A 88 0.30 -8.12 -24.45
N ALA A 89 -0.58 -7.76 -25.39
CA ALA A 89 -0.20 -6.92 -26.53
C ALA A 89 0.42 -5.58 -26.11
N SER A 90 0.07 -5.09 -24.91
CA SER A 90 0.59 -3.86 -24.31
C SER A 90 1.84 -4.08 -23.44
N THR A 91 2.39 -5.29 -23.35
CA THR A 91 3.55 -5.54 -22.49
C THR A 91 4.81 -4.97 -23.12
N ASP A 92 5.48 -4.08 -22.39
CA ASP A 92 6.78 -3.55 -22.77
C ASP A 92 7.84 -4.65 -22.75
N ARG A 93 8.62 -4.72 -23.84
CA ARG A 93 9.62 -5.77 -24.08
C ARG A 93 10.88 -5.14 -24.64
N ASN A 94 12.03 -5.53 -24.09
CA ASN A 94 13.34 -5.05 -24.54
C ASN A 94 14.16 -6.22 -25.05
N LEU A 95 14.63 -6.16 -26.30
CA LEU A 95 15.53 -7.19 -26.84
C LEU A 95 16.81 -7.23 -26.00
N THR A 96 17.21 -8.42 -25.57
CA THR A 96 18.40 -8.64 -24.74
C THR A 96 19.54 -9.17 -25.61
N ALA A 97 20.29 -8.27 -26.24
CA ALA A 97 21.36 -8.65 -27.16
C ALA A 97 22.40 -9.60 -26.54
N ALA A 98 22.69 -9.46 -25.25
CA ALA A 98 23.62 -10.35 -24.55
C ALA A 98 23.16 -11.82 -24.50
N ALA A 99 21.87 -12.09 -24.72
CA ALA A 99 21.28 -13.42 -24.78
C ALA A 99 21.03 -13.90 -26.23
N SER A 100 21.20 -13.03 -27.22
CA SER A 100 20.91 -13.38 -28.62
C SER A 100 21.80 -14.51 -29.10
N GLY A 101 21.16 -15.52 -29.70
CA GLY A 101 21.82 -16.75 -30.15
C GLY A 101 22.07 -17.79 -29.06
N MET A 102 21.71 -17.52 -27.80
CA MET A 102 21.75 -18.55 -26.74
C MET A 102 20.62 -19.56 -26.91
N ASP A 103 20.94 -20.82 -26.64
CA ASP A 103 19.94 -21.87 -26.45
C ASP A 103 19.31 -21.82 -25.04
N ASP A 104 18.31 -22.67 -24.82
CA ASP A 104 17.56 -22.73 -23.56
C ASP A 104 18.45 -23.08 -22.35
N ALA A 105 19.48 -23.92 -22.53
CA ALA A 105 20.37 -24.31 -21.44
C ALA A 105 21.30 -23.15 -21.06
N GLN A 106 21.89 -22.49 -22.05
CA GLN A 106 22.77 -21.35 -21.88
C GLN A 106 22.04 -20.16 -21.24
N VAL A 107 20.79 -19.90 -21.64
CA VAL A 107 20.02 -18.81 -21.04
C VAL A 107 19.62 -19.13 -19.60
N VAL A 108 19.27 -20.39 -19.29
CA VAL A 108 18.96 -20.82 -17.93
C VAL A 108 20.20 -20.77 -17.04
N GLU A 109 21.35 -21.19 -17.54
CA GLU A 109 22.63 -21.08 -16.82
C GLU A 109 22.95 -19.61 -16.50
N ARG A 110 22.77 -18.71 -17.47
CA ARG A 110 23.15 -17.31 -17.34
C ARG A 110 22.15 -16.46 -16.55
N TYR A 111 20.85 -16.68 -16.76
CA TYR A 111 19.77 -15.83 -16.22
C TYR A 111 18.93 -16.54 -15.15
N GLY A 112 19.10 -17.85 -14.99
CA GLY A 112 18.48 -18.63 -13.92
C GLY A 112 16.97 -18.49 -13.87
N TRP A 113 16.49 -18.09 -12.69
CA TRP A 113 15.07 -17.96 -12.38
C TRP A 113 14.39 -16.78 -13.07
N HIS A 114 15.14 -15.89 -13.71
CA HIS A 114 14.55 -14.82 -14.50
C HIS A 114 13.96 -15.32 -15.82
N VAL A 115 14.25 -16.55 -16.25
CA VAL A 115 13.74 -17.10 -17.50
C VAL A 115 12.27 -17.54 -17.34
N CYS A 116 11.42 -17.15 -18.28
CA CYS A 116 10.00 -17.52 -18.26
C CYS A 116 9.83 -19.04 -18.40
N THR A 117 9.22 -19.67 -17.39
CA THR A 117 8.99 -21.13 -17.36
C THR A 117 7.96 -21.62 -18.39
N VAL A 118 7.20 -20.71 -19.00
CA VAL A 118 6.31 -21.04 -20.14
C VAL A 118 7.12 -21.14 -21.43
N CYS A 119 8.12 -20.28 -21.61
CA CYS A 119 9.03 -20.32 -22.75
C CYS A 119 10.06 -21.44 -22.64
N VAL A 120 10.60 -21.66 -21.43
CA VAL A 120 11.62 -22.67 -21.13
C VAL A 120 11.14 -23.52 -19.95
N PRO A 121 10.50 -24.67 -20.19
CA PRO A 121 9.89 -25.49 -19.13
C PRO A 121 10.87 -25.93 -18.02
N ASN A 122 12.15 -26.06 -18.34
CA ASN A 122 13.21 -26.46 -17.41
C ASN A 122 13.83 -25.29 -16.63
N ALA A 123 13.37 -24.05 -16.85
CA ALA A 123 13.86 -22.91 -16.09
C ALA A 123 13.56 -23.08 -14.58
N PRO A 124 14.53 -22.78 -13.69
CA PRO A 124 14.32 -22.94 -12.27
C PRO A 124 13.24 -21.98 -11.78
N VAL A 125 12.36 -22.49 -10.93
CA VAL A 125 11.40 -21.67 -10.22
C VAL A 125 12.03 -21.32 -8.89
N LEU A 126 12.31 -20.04 -8.64
CA LEU A 126 12.65 -19.62 -7.30
C LEU A 126 11.39 -19.80 -6.43
N ASP A 127 11.52 -20.54 -5.32
CA ASP A 127 10.46 -20.61 -4.32
C ASP A 127 10.15 -19.17 -3.85
N GLY A 128 8.92 -18.72 -4.12
CA GLY A 128 8.47 -17.34 -3.87
C GLY A 128 8.36 -16.43 -5.09
N PHE A 129 8.69 -16.88 -6.32
CA PHE A 129 8.50 -16.10 -7.56
C PHE A 129 7.30 -16.54 -8.41
N ARG A 130 6.86 -17.80 -8.28
CA ARG A 130 5.49 -18.21 -8.73
C ARG A 130 4.39 -17.71 -7.79
N THR A 131 4.77 -17.13 -6.66
CA THR A 131 3.85 -16.51 -5.71
C THR A 131 3.92 -14.99 -5.92
N PRO A 132 2.83 -14.29 -6.24
CA PRO A 132 2.78 -12.86 -5.99
C PRO A 132 2.95 -12.69 -4.48
N GLY A 133 4.17 -12.44 -3.98
CA GLY A 133 4.36 -12.64 -2.54
C GLY A 133 5.72 -12.43 -1.87
N THR A 134 6.79 -11.93 -2.51
CA THR A 134 7.98 -11.50 -1.74
C THR A 134 8.04 -9.99 -1.68
N TYR A 135 8.16 -9.31 -2.83
CA TYR A 135 8.02 -7.85 -2.87
C TYR A 135 6.59 -7.41 -2.56
N ALA A 136 5.58 -8.07 -3.13
CA ALA A 136 4.19 -7.73 -2.86
C ALA A 136 3.78 -8.01 -1.41
N THR A 137 4.34 -9.05 -0.76
CA THR A 137 4.10 -9.30 0.68
C THR A 137 4.87 -8.34 1.55
N ALA A 138 6.15 -8.07 1.25
CA ALA A 138 6.93 -7.07 1.99
C ALA A 138 6.31 -5.67 1.86
N GLU A 139 5.83 -5.31 0.68
CA GLU A 139 5.14 -4.04 0.42
C GLU A 139 3.75 -4.01 1.07
N ALA A 140 2.98 -5.10 1.00
CA ALA A 140 1.71 -5.20 1.69
C ALA A 140 1.89 -5.14 3.21
N ASP A 141 2.89 -5.82 3.76
CA ASP A 141 3.22 -5.76 5.19
C ASP A 141 3.67 -4.37 5.60
N ALA A 142 4.52 -3.71 4.81
CA ALA A 142 4.92 -2.32 5.04
C ALA A 142 3.73 -1.35 5.02
N LYS A 143 2.73 -1.61 4.17
CA LYS A 143 1.50 -0.81 4.08
C LYS A 143 0.38 -1.30 5.01
N GLY A 144 0.58 -2.38 5.78
CA GLY A 144 -0.44 -2.98 6.65
C GLY A 144 -1.64 -3.57 5.91
N ILE A 145 -1.46 -4.05 4.68
CA ILE A 145 -2.48 -4.56 3.77
C ILE A 145 -2.56 -6.08 3.85
N CYS A 146 -3.78 -6.62 3.87
CA CYS A 146 -4.00 -8.06 3.77
C CYS A 146 -4.01 -8.49 2.30
N LEU A 147 -3.22 -9.53 1.98
CA LEU A 147 -3.17 -10.11 0.63
C LEU A 147 -4.22 -11.18 0.39
N ASN A 148 -4.97 -11.62 1.41
CA ASN A 148 -6.00 -12.63 1.23
C ASN A 148 -7.14 -12.09 0.36
N LYS A 149 -7.32 -12.72 -0.79
CA LYS A 149 -8.38 -12.38 -1.74
C LYS A 149 -9.59 -13.30 -1.59
N THR A 150 -9.48 -14.38 -0.82
CA THR A 150 -10.54 -15.38 -0.69
C THR A 150 -11.48 -15.00 0.46
N PRO A 151 -12.76 -14.72 0.19
CA PRO A 151 -13.72 -14.42 1.25
C PRO A 151 -14.06 -15.68 2.05
N ALA A 152 -14.04 -15.58 3.38
CA ALA A 152 -14.58 -16.61 4.27
C ALA A 152 -16.12 -16.64 4.23
N ARG A 153 -16.75 -15.48 4.08
CA ARG A 153 -18.20 -15.34 3.87
C ARG A 153 -18.46 -14.22 2.87
N VAL A 154 -19.53 -14.36 2.08
CA VAL A 154 -19.99 -13.33 1.14
C VAL A 154 -21.48 -13.07 1.36
N ASN A 155 -21.82 -11.81 1.60
CA ASN A 155 -23.19 -11.31 1.60
C ASN A 155 -23.52 -10.72 0.22
N ARG A 156 -24.42 -11.40 -0.50
CA ARG A 156 -24.89 -11.00 -1.83
C ARG A 156 -26.21 -10.23 -1.82
N ARG A 157 -26.71 -9.84 -0.63
CA ARG A 157 -27.99 -9.12 -0.50
C ARG A 157 -27.94 -7.67 -1.00
N TYR A 158 -26.75 -7.10 -1.17
CA TYR A 158 -26.55 -5.72 -1.62
C TYR A 158 -26.21 -5.68 -3.12
N ALA A 159 -26.50 -4.54 -3.76
CA ALA A 159 -26.15 -4.30 -5.17
C ALA A 159 -24.66 -4.50 -5.48
N THR A 160 -23.79 -4.22 -4.51
CA THR A 160 -22.38 -4.63 -4.51
C THR A 160 -22.19 -5.70 -3.44
N PRO A 161 -21.78 -6.93 -3.76
CA PRO A 161 -21.53 -7.96 -2.76
C PRO A 161 -20.39 -7.58 -1.82
N TYR A 162 -20.54 -7.88 -0.54
CA TYR A 162 -19.52 -7.65 0.49
C TYR A 162 -19.14 -8.97 1.17
N GLY A 163 -17.88 -9.12 1.57
CA GLY A 163 -17.38 -10.31 2.22
C GLY A 163 -16.59 -10.04 3.49
N SER A 164 -16.22 -11.13 4.16
CA SER A 164 -15.28 -11.14 5.27
C SER A 164 -14.01 -11.88 4.90
N CYS A 165 -12.86 -11.35 5.32
CA CYS A 165 -11.56 -11.99 5.18
C CYS A 165 -11.38 -13.06 6.27
N GLY A 166 -10.96 -14.27 5.87
CA GLY A 166 -10.70 -15.37 6.81
C GLY A 166 -9.36 -15.24 7.56
N ASP A 167 -8.45 -14.42 7.05
CA ASP A 167 -7.07 -14.34 7.58
C ASP A 167 -6.93 -13.24 8.63
N CYS A 168 -7.57 -12.09 8.36
CA CYS A 168 -7.45 -10.91 9.22
C CYS A 168 -8.76 -10.48 9.89
N ASP A 169 -9.85 -11.22 9.71
CA ASP A 169 -11.20 -10.95 10.23
C ASP A 169 -11.80 -9.61 9.80
N ALA A 170 -11.26 -8.97 8.77
CA ALA A 170 -11.86 -7.77 8.21
C ALA A 170 -13.25 -8.09 7.61
N HIS A 171 -14.25 -7.26 7.89
CA HIS A 171 -15.63 -7.42 7.42
C HIS A 171 -16.06 -6.24 6.53
N GLY A 172 -17.10 -6.45 5.71
CA GLY A 172 -17.65 -5.38 4.86
C GLY A 172 -16.77 -5.02 3.65
N ILE A 173 -15.89 -5.93 3.24
CA ILE A 173 -14.98 -5.70 2.11
C ILE A 173 -15.73 -5.97 0.81
N ALA A 174 -15.69 -5.03 -0.13
CA ALA A 174 -16.32 -5.22 -1.43
C ALA A 174 -15.70 -6.40 -2.19
N VAL A 175 -16.55 -7.22 -2.82
CA VAL A 175 -16.15 -8.36 -3.65
C VAL A 175 -16.17 -7.94 -5.11
N THR A 176 -15.14 -8.34 -5.85
CA THR A 176 -15.06 -8.15 -7.30
C THR A 176 -16.06 -9.04 -8.04
N SER A 177 -16.30 -8.77 -9.32
CA SER A 177 -17.15 -9.62 -10.18
C SER A 177 -16.66 -11.07 -10.26
N LEU A 178 -15.36 -11.30 -10.06
CA LEU A 178 -14.71 -12.62 -10.03
C LEU A 178 -14.84 -13.35 -8.67
N GLY A 179 -15.51 -12.76 -7.69
CA GLY A 179 -15.68 -13.37 -6.37
C GLY A 179 -14.53 -13.15 -5.38
N ASN A 180 -13.50 -12.38 -5.77
CA ASN A 180 -12.36 -12.06 -4.90
C ASN A 180 -12.62 -10.80 -4.06
N LEU A 181 -12.17 -10.80 -2.80
CA LEU A 181 -12.09 -9.62 -1.94
C LEU A 181 -11.19 -8.56 -2.57
N ARG A 182 -11.62 -7.30 -2.50
CA ARG A 182 -10.74 -6.16 -2.81
C ARG A 182 -9.66 -6.00 -1.73
N GLN A 183 -8.62 -5.26 -2.09
CA GLN A 183 -7.55 -4.88 -1.18
C GLN A 183 -8.12 -4.20 0.08
N HIS A 184 -7.63 -4.61 1.25
CA HIS A 184 -8.11 -4.11 2.53
C HIS A 184 -6.98 -4.12 3.57
N PRO A 185 -7.06 -3.27 4.62
CA PRO A 185 -6.12 -3.31 5.73
C PRO A 185 -6.19 -4.64 6.47
N HIS A 186 -5.06 -5.11 6.98
CA HIS A 186 -5.00 -6.28 7.83
C HIS A 186 -5.58 -5.95 9.20
N ALA A 187 -6.88 -6.19 9.41
CA ALA A 187 -7.62 -5.67 10.57
C ALA A 187 -7.00 -6.08 11.93
N ARG A 188 -6.50 -7.32 12.10
CA ARG A 188 -5.75 -7.71 13.31
C ARG A 188 -4.51 -6.84 13.56
N LYS A 189 -3.61 -6.67 12.57
CA LYS A 189 -2.42 -5.80 12.67
C LYS A 189 -2.80 -4.34 12.92
N ALA A 190 -3.88 -3.85 12.30
CA ALA A 190 -4.37 -2.51 12.52
C ALA A 190 -4.88 -2.32 13.96
N ALA A 191 -5.61 -3.30 14.51
CA ALA A 191 -6.08 -3.29 15.89
C ALA A 191 -4.91 -3.35 16.90
N ASP A 192 -3.91 -4.20 16.66
CA ASP A 192 -2.73 -4.27 17.51
C ASP A 192 -1.88 -2.99 17.46
N THR A 193 -1.70 -2.42 16.27
CA THR A 193 -1.02 -1.12 16.12
C THR A 193 -1.78 -0.02 16.86
N ALA A 194 -3.11 0.02 16.75
CA ALA A 194 -3.93 0.99 17.49
C ALA A 194 -3.84 0.78 19.01
N ARG A 195 -3.83 -0.48 19.47
CA ARG A 195 -3.67 -0.83 20.89
C ARG A 195 -2.32 -0.36 21.42
N LYS A 196 -1.22 -0.65 20.70
CA LYS A 196 0.12 -0.16 21.05
C LYS A 196 0.19 1.37 21.04
N ALA A 197 -0.37 2.02 20.03
CA ALA A 197 -0.41 3.47 19.95
C ALA A 197 -1.13 4.11 21.15
N ARG A 198 -2.24 3.54 21.64
CA ARG A 198 -2.90 4.05 22.86
C ARG A 198 -2.03 3.91 24.11
N ILE A 199 -1.17 2.89 24.18
CA ILE A 199 -0.23 2.71 25.29
C ILE A 199 0.95 3.68 25.16
N GLU A 200 1.52 3.83 23.97
CA GLU A 200 2.78 4.55 23.74
C GLU A 200 2.60 6.05 23.44
N ASP A 201 1.61 6.44 22.62
CA ASP A 201 1.41 7.83 22.23
C ASP A 201 0.86 8.65 23.42
N PRO A 202 1.55 9.69 23.89
CA PRO A 202 1.13 10.48 25.05
C PRO A 202 -0.21 11.22 24.86
N LYS A 203 -0.67 11.41 23.62
CA LYS A 203 -1.93 12.10 23.30
C LYS A 203 -3.14 11.19 23.31
N LEU A 204 -2.97 9.92 23.00
CA LEU A 204 -4.04 8.93 22.97
C LEU A 204 -4.28 8.34 24.35
N ILE A 205 -5.53 7.98 24.62
CA ILE A 205 -5.92 7.30 25.87
C ILE A 205 -6.62 5.99 25.54
N GLY A 206 -6.43 5.00 26.41
CA GLY A 206 -7.08 3.70 26.36
C GLY A 206 -7.14 3.10 27.75
N THR A 207 -7.64 1.88 27.85
CA THR A 207 -7.54 1.09 29.09
C THR A 207 -6.06 0.76 29.39
N ALA A 208 -5.78 0.21 30.57
CA ALA A 208 -4.44 -0.29 30.91
C ALA A 208 -3.91 -1.34 29.91
N THR A 209 -4.81 -2.06 29.24
CA THR A 209 -4.48 -3.06 28.20
C THR A 209 -4.38 -2.46 26.79
N GLY A 210 -4.59 -1.15 26.63
CA GLY A 210 -4.56 -0.42 25.36
C GLY A 210 -5.86 -0.50 24.55
N GLU A 211 -6.93 -1.04 25.13
CA GLU A 211 -8.25 -1.07 24.49
C GLU A 211 -8.88 0.33 24.46
N VAL A 212 -9.95 0.46 23.68
CA VAL A 212 -10.71 1.72 23.58
C VAL A 212 -11.33 2.03 24.95
N LEU A 213 -11.08 3.24 25.47
CA LEU A 213 -11.78 3.71 26.67
C LEU A 213 -13.22 4.08 26.28
N LYS A 214 -14.19 3.32 26.79
CA LYS A 214 -15.62 3.59 26.64
C LYS A 214 -16.24 3.92 27.99
N VAL A 215 -16.85 5.08 28.09
CA VAL A 215 -17.48 5.61 29.31
C VAL A 215 -18.82 6.20 28.92
N ASP A 216 -19.89 5.84 29.64
CA ASP A 216 -21.25 6.29 29.33
C ASP A 216 -21.70 5.97 27.87
N GLY A 217 -21.23 4.83 27.32
CA GLY A 217 -21.50 4.44 25.93
C GLY A 217 -20.69 5.19 24.87
N TRP A 218 -19.90 6.21 25.24
CA TRP A 218 -19.09 7.02 24.34
C TRP A 218 -17.61 6.61 24.36
N GLU A 219 -16.95 6.71 23.21
CA GLU A 219 -15.51 6.45 23.07
C GLU A 219 -14.69 7.72 23.34
N ILE A 220 -13.76 7.64 24.29
CA ILE A 220 -12.82 8.70 24.62
C ILE A 220 -11.46 8.38 23.98
N LYS A 221 -11.05 9.19 23.00
CA LYS A 221 -9.86 8.91 22.17
C LYS A 221 -8.57 9.56 22.66
N THR A 222 -8.68 10.72 23.32
CA THR A 222 -7.51 11.53 23.69
C THR A 222 -7.44 11.78 25.18
N ARG A 223 -6.21 11.95 25.68
CA ARG A 223 -5.92 12.34 27.05
C ARG A 223 -6.67 13.61 27.45
N ARG A 224 -6.65 14.64 26.59
CA ARG A 224 -7.32 15.92 26.88
C ARG A 224 -8.83 15.75 27.03
N THR A 225 -9.45 14.93 26.17
CA THR A 225 -10.88 14.63 26.27
C THR A 225 -11.20 13.87 27.56
N ALA A 226 -10.37 12.89 27.93
CA ALA A 226 -10.51 12.18 29.20
C ALA A 226 -10.46 13.14 30.41
N GLU A 227 -9.50 14.07 30.46
CA GLU A 227 -9.44 15.06 31.54
C GLU A 227 -10.69 15.96 31.60
N ILE A 228 -11.23 16.37 30.44
CA ILE A 228 -12.45 17.19 30.36
C ILE A 228 -13.66 16.39 30.84
N ASP A 229 -13.81 15.16 30.37
CA ASP A 229 -14.94 14.29 30.71
C ASP A 229 -14.90 13.88 32.19
N TRP A 230 -13.71 13.62 32.74
CA TRP A 230 -13.55 13.39 34.18
C TRP A 230 -14.09 14.57 34.99
N VAL A 231 -13.68 15.80 34.64
CA VAL A 231 -14.16 17.02 35.32
C VAL A 231 -15.67 17.15 35.20
N ARG A 232 -16.25 16.86 34.03
CA ARG A 232 -17.70 16.89 33.79
C ARG A 232 -18.44 15.87 34.65
N HIS A 233 -17.96 14.62 34.71
CA HIS A 233 -18.60 13.57 35.51
C HIS A 233 -18.49 13.87 37.02
N MET A 234 -17.37 14.43 37.48
CA MET A 234 -17.25 14.86 38.88
C MET A 234 -18.14 16.05 39.22
N GLU A 235 -18.23 17.06 38.33
CA GLU A 235 -19.16 18.19 38.48
C GLU A 235 -20.61 17.72 38.59
N ASN A 236 -21.00 16.74 37.76
CA ASN A 236 -22.33 16.14 37.75
C ASN A 236 -22.60 15.26 38.99
N GLY A 237 -21.58 14.55 39.46
CA GLY A 237 -21.67 13.68 40.64
C GLY A 237 -21.58 14.41 41.98
N ASP A 238 -21.29 15.71 41.98
CA ASP A 238 -21.20 16.54 43.18
C ASP A 238 -22.60 17.00 43.63
N GLU A 239 -22.86 16.85 44.93
CA GLU A 239 -24.11 17.23 45.59
C GLU A 239 -24.40 18.74 45.54
N ARG A 240 -23.37 19.57 45.33
CA ARG A 240 -23.48 21.02 45.13
C ARG A 240 -23.84 21.39 43.69
N GLY A 241 -23.94 20.40 42.80
CA GLY A 241 -24.22 20.52 41.37
C GLY A 241 -25.71 20.52 41.01
N TRP A 242 -26.02 20.02 39.81
CA TRP A 242 -27.33 20.18 39.15
C TRP A 242 -28.41 19.17 39.58
N ALA A 243 -28.02 18.00 40.09
CA ALA A 243 -28.93 16.86 40.24
C ALA A 243 -29.12 16.47 41.70
N SER A 244 -30.37 16.33 42.14
CA SER A 244 -30.74 15.79 43.46
C SER A 244 -30.82 14.25 43.49
N ASN A 245 -30.70 13.59 42.33
CA ASN A 245 -30.79 12.14 42.23
C ASN A 245 -29.46 11.47 42.63
N GLN A 246 -29.45 10.81 43.80
CA GLN A 246 -28.28 10.13 44.34
C GLN A 246 -27.78 8.95 43.48
N GLU A 247 -28.69 8.22 42.81
CA GLU A 247 -28.30 7.09 41.96
C GLU A 247 -27.52 7.56 40.74
N TRP A 248 -28.03 8.61 40.08
CA TRP A 248 -27.35 9.22 38.95
C TRP A 248 -25.99 9.79 39.37
N GLN A 249 -25.90 10.47 40.52
CA GLN A 249 -24.61 10.95 41.03
C GLN A 249 -23.61 9.81 41.27
N ALA A 250 -24.06 8.67 41.80
CA ALA A 250 -23.22 7.50 42.01
C ALA A 250 -22.71 6.92 40.68
N GLU A 251 -23.57 6.87 39.67
CA GLU A 251 -23.20 6.48 38.30
C GLU A 251 -22.14 7.42 37.72
N GLN A 252 -22.32 8.74 37.85
CA GLN A 252 -21.34 9.73 37.39
C GLN A 252 -19.98 9.58 38.09
N ARG A 253 -19.97 9.29 39.40
CA ARG A 253 -18.72 8.98 40.13
C ARG A 253 -18.07 7.68 39.63
N GLY A 254 -18.87 6.68 39.27
CA GLY A 254 -18.38 5.45 38.63
C GLY A 254 -17.67 5.73 37.31
N PHE A 255 -18.27 6.55 36.44
CA PHE A 255 -17.66 6.99 35.18
C PHE A 255 -16.37 7.79 35.40
N ALA A 256 -16.37 8.73 36.36
CA ALA A 256 -15.17 9.49 36.71
C ALA A 256 -14.04 8.57 37.19
N ARG A 257 -14.33 7.58 38.04
CA ARG A 257 -13.34 6.61 38.50
C ARG A 257 -12.72 5.81 37.35
N GLN A 258 -13.55 5.32 36.41
CA GLN A 258 -13.05 4.59 35.23
C GLN A 258 -12.10 5.45 34.38
N ILE A 259 -12.40 6.74 34.22
CA ILE A 259 -11.51 7.67 33.50
C ILE A 259 -10.22 7.92 34.29
N ALA A 260 -10.31 8.06 35.61
CA ALA A 260 -9.15 8.28 36.48
C ALA A 260 -8.20 7.08 36.46
N GLU A 261 -8.71 5.85 36.49
CA GLU A 261 -7.92 4.61 36.35
C GLU A 261 -7.17 4.56 35.01
N ALA A 262 -7.83 4.95 33.91
CA ALA A 262 -7.18 5.02 32.59
C ALA A 262 -6.07 6.09 32.53
N LEU A 263 -6.31 7.27 33.11
CA LEU A 263 -5.31 8.34 33.19
C LEU A 263 -4.13 7.96 34.11
N ALA A 264 -4.41 7.30 35.24
CA ALA A 264 -3.43 6.82 36.20
C ALA A 264 -2.51 5.76 35.56
N ALA A 265 -3.09 4.78 34.87
CA ALA A 265 -2.34 3.77 34.13
C ALA A 265 -1.44 4.40 33.04
N LYS A 266 -1.94 5.44 32.36
CA LYS A 266 -1.20 6.15 31.31
C LYS A 266 -0.01 6.95 31.86
N ASP A 267 -0.23 7.66 32.95
CA ASP A 267 0.78 8.52 33.59
C ASP A 267 1.71 7.74 34.55
N ARG A 268 1.39 6.47 34.85
CA ARG A 268 2.06 5.61 35.84
C ARG A 268 2.07 6.23 37.24
N VAL A 269 0.92 6.78 37.61
CA VAL A 269 0.63 7.42 38.91
C VAL A 269 -0.58 6.74 39.54
N THR A 270 -0.92 7.06 40.78
CA THR A 270 -2.14 6.54 41.41
C THR A 270 -3.38 7.30 40.98
N VAL A 271 -4.56 6.71 41.20
CA VAL A 271 -5.85 7.37 40.90
C VAL A 271 -5.98 8.64 41.73
N GLU A 272 -5.59 8.59 43.00
CA GLU A 272 -5.66 9.71 43.93
C GLU A 272 -4.80 10.90 43.47
N GLU A 273 -3.64 10.64 42.85
CA GLU A 273 -2.79 11.68 42.26
C GLU A 273 -3.48 12.36 41.06
N ILE A 274 -4.20 11.59 40.23
CA ILE A 274 -5.00 12.14 39.12
C ILE A 274 -6.15 13.01 39.67
N GLU A 275 -6.87 12.51 40.66
CA GLU A 275 -7.99 13.21 41.27
C GLU A 275 -7.53 14.53 41.91
N ALA A 276 -6.46 14.48 42.71
CA ALA A 276 -5.87 15.67 43.33
C ALA A 276 -5.43 16.72 42.28
N ARG A 277 -4.88 16.27 41.15
CA ARG A 277 -4.47 17.14 40.06
C ARG A 277 -5.65 17.83 39.36
N LEU A 278 -6.77 17.13 39.19
CA LEU A 278 -7.92 17.63 38.41
C LEU A 278 -9.01 18.28 39.26
N MET A 279 -9.10 17.97 40.57
CA MET A 279 -10.11 18.51 41.48
C MET A 279 -10.20 20.05 41.50
N PRO A 280 -9.10 20.83 41.44
CA PRO A 280 -9.19 22.28 41.40
C PRO A 280 -10.00 22.82 40.20
N LYS A 281 -10.04 22.08 39.07
CA LYS A 281 -10.86 22.42 37.90
C LYS A 281 -12.35 22.17 38.16
N VAL A 282 -12.68 21.09 38.87
CA VAL A 282 -14.06 20.77 39.29
C VAL A 282 -14.59 21.86 40.21
N ASP A 283 -13.84 22.19 41.26
CA ASP A 283 -14.21 23.24 42.21
C ASP A 283 -14.41 24.60 41.53
N ALA A 284 -13.54 24.94 40.57
CA ALA A 284 -13.65 26.19 39.82
C ALA A 284 -14.95 26.25 38.99
N LYS A 285 -15.36 25.13 38.39
CA LYS A 285 -16.61 25.02 37.65
C LYS A 285 -17.83 25.11 38.57
N ILE A 286 -17.86 24.36 39.67
CA ILE A 286 -18.96 24.40 40.65
C ILE A 286 -19.14 25.82 41.17
N ARG A 287 -18.05 26.51 41.57
CA ARG A 287 -18.11 27.92 42.00
C ARG A 287 -18.63 28.85 40.91
N LYS A 288 -18.30 28.61 39.64
CA LYS A 288 -18.83 29.40 38.52
C LYS A 288 -20.33 29.19 38.40
N PHE A 289 -20.77 27.93 38.39
CA PHE A 289 -22.18 27.57 38.30
C PHE A 289 -23.01 28.18 39.44
N GLN A 290 -22.54 28.07 40.69
CA GLN A 290 -23.21 28.67 41.86
C GLN A 290 -23.36 30.19 41.73
N ARG A 291 -22.33 30.89 41.22
CA ARG A 291 -22.41 32.34 40.97
C ARG A 291 -23.42 32.70 39.88
N GLU A 292 -23.53 31.88 38.84
CA GLU A 292 -24.51 32.08 37.77
C GLU A 292 -25.93 31.82 38.27
N MET A 293 -26.14 30.79 39.07
CA MET A 293 -27.43 30.52 39.72
C MET A 293 -27.86 31.62 40.70
N ALA A 294 -26.93 32.11 41.52
CA ALA A 294 -27.22 33.22 42.44
C ALA A 294 -27.67 34.48 41.68
N LYS A 295 -27.04 34.79 40.54
CA LYS A 295 -27.44 35.91 39.68
C LYS A 295 -28.81 35.73 39.04
N ALA A 296 -29.20 34.50 38.70
CA ALA A 296 -30.50 34.21 38.08
C ALA A 296 -31.67 34.32 39.07
N ASN A 297 -31.40 34.19 40.37
CA ASN A 297 -32.40 34.26 41.44
C ASN A 297 -32.59 35.68 42.02
N HIS A 298 -31.85 36.67 41.51
CA HIS A 298 -31.94 38.09 41.88
C HIS A 298 -32.53 38.90 40.72
#